data_AF-I4FL45-F1
#
_entry.id   AF-I4FL45-F1
#
_cell.length_a   1.000
_cell.length_b   1.000
_cell.length_c   1.000
_cell.angle_alpha   90.00
_cell.angle_beta   90.00
_cell.angle_gamma   90.00
#
_symmetry.space_group_name_H-M   'P 1'
#
loop_
_entity.id
_entity.type
_entity.pdbx_description
1 polymer ?
#
loop_
_entity_poly.entity_id
_entity_poly.type
_entity_poly.pdbx_seq_one_letter_code
_entity_poly.pdbx_strand_id
1 'polypeptide(L)'
;MPRKSDAAGGLSLWFQRLGAAGLLAGQTFLHILNGKIHRRNTLEQMSIVGPESLTIALITAAFVGMVFTIQVAREFIFFGAGSFVGGVLSLALTRELAPVLTAVVVAGRVGSAFAAEIGTMRVTEQIDALYILKTDPIDYLVIPRVIACSLMLPLLTIISLVTGLLGGLFISDSLYGISYSLFLQSAQNFLETWDLISSMLKSLIFGVLIAIIGCSWGLTTTGGAKGVGQSTTTAVVTSLLAIFVANFFLSWLMFQGTGNVELG
;
A
#
# COMPACT_ATOMS: atom_id res chain seq x y z
N MET A 1 -2.73 -39.29 -11.76
CA MET A 1 -1.39 -38.69 -11.75
C MET A 1 -1.45 -37.34 -12.48
N PRO A 2 -1.34 -36.19 -11.79
CA PRO A 2 -1.33 -34.90 -12.48
C PRO A 2 0.02 -34.65 -13.16
N ARG A 3 -0.04 -34.08 -14.36
CA ARG A 3 1.05 -33.91 -15.33
C ARG A 3 1.95 -32.74 -14.90
N LYS A 4 3.27 -32.95 -14.85
CA LYS A 4 4.30 -31.94 -14.52
C LYS A 4 4.37 -30.73 -15.49
N SER A 5 3.51 -30.64 -16.51
CA SER A 5 3.54 -29.60 -17.55
C SER A 5 2.81 -28.30 -17.19
N ASP A 6 1.90 -28.31 -16.21
CA ASP A 6 0.97 -27.18 -16.02
C ASP A 6 1.56 -26.07 -15.14
N ALA A 7 2.53 -26.40 -14.28
CA ALA A 7 3.20 -25.43 -13.41
C ALA A 7 4.15 -24.48 -14.18
N ALA A 8 4.83 -24.99 -15.22
CA ALA A 8 5.73 -24.19 -16.05
C ALA A 8 4.95 -23.15 -16.89
N GLY A 9 3.76 -23.51 -17.38
CA GLY A 9 2.87 -22.59 -18.11
C GLY A 9 2.28 -21.51 -17.22
N GLY A 10 1.96 -21.84 -15.96
CA GLY A 10 1.46 -20.86 -14.98
C GLY A 10 2.50 -19.79 -14.64
N LEU A 11 3.76 -20.19 -14.41
CA LEU A 11 4.84 -19.26 -14.07
C LEU A 11 5.20 -18.35 -15.25
N SER A 12 5.29 -18.89 -16.47
CA SER A 12 5.56 -18.07 -17.66
C SER A 12 4.45 -17.05 -17.93
N LEU A 13 3.18 -17.42 -17.72
CA LEU A 13 2.05 -16.52 -17.85
C LEU A 13 2.10 -15.38 -16.81
N TRP A 14 2.53 -15.72 -15.59
CA TRP A 14 2.68 -14.75 -14.50
C TRP A 14 3.78 -13.73 -14.81
N PHE A 15 4.93 -14.17 -15.34
CA PHE A 15 5.99 -13.28 -15.81
C PHE A 15 5.58 -12.40 -16.99
N GLN A 16 4.83 -12.93 -17.95
CA GLN A 16 4.30 -12.14 -19.06
C GLN A 16 3.34 -11.05 -18.58
N ARG A 17 2.48 -11.36 -17.61
CA ARG A 17 1.55 -10.38 -17.01
C ARG A 17 2.29 -9.33 -16.17
N LEU A 18 3.36 -9.70 -15.48
CA LEU A 18 4.25 -8.72 -14.83
C LEU A 18 4.91 -7.79 -15.85
N GLY A 19 5.39 -8.33 -16.97
CA GLY A 19 5.93 -7.53 -18.07
C GLY A 19 4.90 -6.54 -18.62
N ALA A 20 3.64 -6.99 -18.79
CA ALA A 20 2.54 -6.13 -19.20
C ALA A 20 2.23 -5.03 -18.17
N ALA A 21 2.27 -5.35 -16.87
CA ALA A 21 2.11 -4.35 -15.80
C ALA A 21 3.24 -3.30 -15.84
N GLY A 22 4.47 -3.69 -16.12
CA GLY A 22 5.61 -2.77 -16.31
C GLY A 22 5.42 -1.85 -17.52
N LEU A 23 4.94 -2.37 -18.65
CA LEU A 23 4.62 -1.55 -19.83
C LEU A 23 3.46 -0.58 -19.55
N LEU A 24 2.41 -1.04 -18.88
CA LEU A 24 1.29 -0.22 -18.42
C LEU A 24 1.75 0.90 -17.49
N ALA A 25 2.69 0.62 -16.58
CA ALA A 25 3.27 1.63 -15.72
C ALA A 25 3.94 2.75 -16.52
N GLY A 26 4.76 2.38 -17.52
CA GLY A 26 5.43 3.33 -18.40
C GLY A 26 4.43 4.15 -19.23
N GLN A 27 3.43 3.52 -19.82
CA GLN A 27 2.38 4.20 -20.59
C GLN A 27 1.55 5.16 -19.73
N THR A 28 1.14 4.70 -18.54
CA THR A 28 0.37 5.52 -17.60
C THR A 28 1.16 6.75 -17.19
N PHE A 29 2.46 6.60 -16.90
CA PHE A 29 3.32 7.71 -16.53
C PHE A 29 3.43 8.75 -17.66
N LEU A 30 3.61 8.31 -18.91
CA LEU A 30 3.66 9.19 -20.07
C LEU A 30 2.32 9.91 -20.32
N HIS A 31 1.18 9.22 -20.18
CA HIS A 31 -0.13 9.83 -20.39
C HIS A 31 -0.55 10.77 -19.27
N ILE A 32 -0.14 10.52 -18.02
CA ILE A 32 -0.32 11.48 -16.92
C ILE A 32 0.38 12.80 -17.24
N LEU A 33 1.60 12.74 -17.81
CA LEU A 33 2.34 13.93 -18.23
C LEU A 33 1.66 14.67 -19.41
N ASN A 34 0.91 13.96 -20.25
CA ASN A 34 0.15 14.54 -21.36
C ASN A 34 -1.19 15.17 -20.94
N GLY A 35 -1.58 15.09 -19.66
CA GLY A 35 -2.58 15.98 -19.05
C GLY A 35 -4.06 15.69 -19.33
N LYS A 36 -4.43 14.56 -19.94
CA LYS A 36 -5.84 14.18 -20.17
C LYS A 36 -6.48 13.54 -18.92
N ILE A 37 -6.68 14.33 -17.87
CA ILE A 37 -7.23 13.83 -16.60
C ILE A 37 -8.75 13.98 -16.54
N HIS A 38 -9.46 12.86 -16.48
CA HIS A 38 -10.90 12.81 -16.21
C HIS A 38 -11.17 13.08 -14.71
N ARG A 39 -11.35 14.35 -14.34
CA ARG A 39 -11.51 14.78 -12.93
C ARG A 39 -12.67 14.09 -12.21
N ARG A 40 -13.82 13.92 -12.87
CA ARG A 40 -15.00 13.28 -12.27
C ARG A 40 -14.73 11.83 -11.86
N ASN A 41 -14.22 11.03 -12.80
CA ASN A 41 -13.85 9.63 -12.51
C ASN A 41 -12.76 9.56 -11.43
N THR A 42 -11.82 10.51 -11.42
CA THR A 42 -10.77 10.54 -10.39
C THR A 42 -11.36 10.75 -9.01
N LEU A 43 -12.32 11.67 -8.85
CA LEU A 43 -13.00 11.91 -7.57
C LEU A 43 -13.81 10.70 -7.09
N GLU A 44 -14.51 10.03 -7.99
CA GLU A 44 -15.25 8.80 -7.68
C GLU A 44 -14.30 7.68 -7.20
N GLN A 45 -13.15 7.53 -7.86
CA GLN A 45 -12.13 6.57 -7.43
C GLN A 45 -11.50 7.00 -6.10
N MET A 46 -11.29 8.28 -5.84
CA MET A 46 -10.78 8.77 -4.55
C MET A 46 -11.72 8.45 -3.38
N SER A 47 -13.05 8.50 -3.58
CA SER A 47 -14.01 8.10 -2.53
C SER A 47 -13.93 6.61 -2.19
N ILE A 48 -13.70 5.76 -3.20
CA ILE A 48 -13.55 4.31 -3.02
C ILE A 48 -12.23 3.98 -2.33
N VAL A 49 -11.14 4.65 -2.72
CA VAL A 49 -9.83 4.35 -2.13
C VAL A 49 -9.74 4.86 -0.69
N GLY A 50 -10.14 6.10 -0.44
CA GLY A 50 -9.91 6.77 0.84
C GLY A 50 -10.99 6.50 1.89
N PRO A 51 -12.09 7.28 1.91
CA PRO A 51 -13.15 7.19 2.92
C PRO A 51 -13.66 5.78 3.16
N GLU A 52 -13.84 5.04 2.07
CA GLU A 52 -14.30 3.67 2.16
C GLU A 52 -13.31 2.76 2.88
N SER A 53 -12.01 2.84 2.57
CA SER A 53 -10.96 2.03 3.21
C SER A 53 -10.55 2.50 4.61
N LEU A 54 -10.94 3.71 5.00
CA LEU A 54 -10.54 4.34 6.25
C LEU A 54 -10.82 3.45 7.47
N THR A 55 -12.05 2.97 7.65
CA THR A 55 -12.45 2.19 8.84
C THR A 55 -11.58 0.95 9.03
N ILE A 56 -11.31 0.19 7.96
CA ILE A 56 -10.50 -1.03 8.03
C ILE A 56 -9.04 -0.67 8.34
N ALA A 57 -8.53 0.41 7.76
CA ALA A 57 -7.17 0.89 8.00
C ALA A 57 -6.96 1.38 9.45
N LEU A 58 -7.95 2.08 10.03
CA LEU A 58 -7.88 2.57 11.42
C LEU A 58 -7.93 1.43 12.43
N ILE A 59 -8.87 0.50 12.26
CA ILE A 59 -8.99 -0.67 13.15
C ILE A 59 -7.69 -1.47 13.11
N THR A 60 -7.20 -1.78 11.91
CA THR A 60 -5.96 -2.56 11.75
C THR A 60 -4.78 -1.83 12.40
N ALA A 61 -4.62 -0.53 12.14
CA ALA A 61 -3.51 0.24 12.70
C ALA A 61 -3.57 0.35 14.22
N ALA A 62 -4.76 0.55 14.81
CA ALA A 62 -4.95 0.58 16.26
C ALA A 62 -4.50 -0.74 16.90
N PHE A 63 -5.00 -1.88 16.42
CA PHE A 63 -4.65 -3.20 16.97
C PHE A 63 -3.18 -3.55 16.77
N VAL A 64 -2.60 -3.23 15.61
CA VAL A 64 -1.17 -3.45 15.40
C VAL A 64 -0.33 -2.58 16.32
N GLY A 65 -0.67 -1.29 16.49
CA GLY A 65 0.01 -0.41 17.44
C GLY A 65 -0.07 -0.91 18.88
N MET A 66 -1.24 -1.38 19.31
CA MET A 66 -1.44 -1.99 20.63
C MET A 66 -0.58 -3.23 20.84
N VAL A 67 -0.65 -4.21 19.92
CA VAL A 67 0.11 -5.47 20.00
C VAL A 67 1.61 -5.21 19.95
N PHE A 68 2.05 -4.31 19.07
CA PHE A 68 3.47 -3.99 18.93
C PHE A 68 4.00 -3.31 20.19
N THR A 69 3.20 -2.46 20.84
CA THR A 69 3.58 -1.85 22.13
C THR A 69 3.76 -2.89 23.23
N ILE A 70 2.88 -3.88 23.33
CA ILE A 70 3.04 -4.97 24.32
C ILE A 70 4.39 -5.68 24.14
N GLN A 71 4.79 -5.93 22.89
CA GLN A 71 6.05 -6.60 22.59
C GLN A 71 7.27 -5.73 22.91
N VAL A 72 7.27 -4.46 22.46
CA VAL A 72 8.41 -3.56 22.68
C VAL A 72 8.52 -3.13 24.14
N ALA A 73 7.43 -2.73 24.78
CA ALA A 73 7.44 -2.23 26.15
C ALA A 73 7.96 -3.28 27.14
N ARG A 74 7.52 -4.54 26.99
CA ARG A 74 7.97 -5.64 27.86
C ARG A 74 9.49 -5.81 27.82
N GLU A 75 10.07 -5.79 26.63
CA GLU A 75 11.50 -6.01 26.44
C GLU A 75 12.32 -4.82 26.95
N PHE A 76 11.88 -3.60 26.65
CA PHE A 76 12.60 -2.38 27.06
C PHE A 76 12.53 -2.16 28.57
N ILE A 77 11.41 -2.46 29.21
CA ILE A 77 11.30 -2.37 30.68
C ILE A 77 12.21 -3.40 31.34
N PHE A 78 12.33 -4.60 30.79
CA PHE A 78 13.26 -5.61 31.29
C PHE A 78 14.72 -5.12 31.26
N PHE A 79 15.12 -4.37 30.22
CA PHE A 79 16.43 -3.74 30.13
C PHE A 79 16.57 -2.41 30.89
N GLY A 80 15.55 -1.98 31.64
CA GLY A 80 15.55 -0.69 32.36
C GLY A 80 15.39 0.55 31.46
N ALA A 81 14.97 0.36 30.21
CA ALA A 81 14.89 1.36 29.15
C ALA A 81 13.45 1.79 28.82
N GLY A 82 12.52 1.71 29.79
CA GLY A 82 11.08 1.99 29.58
C GLY A 82 10.76 3.38 29.02
N SER A 83 11.62 4.37 29.25
CA SER A 83 11.47 5.73 28.70
C SER A 83 11.67 5.81 27.18
N PHE A 84 12.31 4.83 26.54
CA PHE A 84 12.55 4.80 25.10
C PHE A 84 11.43 4.11 24.29
N VAL A 85 10.45 3.51 24.97
CA VAL A 85 9.36 2.75 24.34
C VAL A 85 8.60 3.60 23.31
N GLY A 86 8.26 4.84 23.67
CA GLY A 86 7.52 5.74 22.77
C GLY A 86 8.31 6.10 21.50
N GLY A 87 9.60 6.40 21.63
CA GLY A 87 10.50 6.70 20.51
C GLY A 87 10.67 5.52 19.56
N VAL A 88 10.95 4.34 20.10
CA VAL A 88 11.14 3.11 19.30
C VAL A 88 9.84 2.69 18.59
N LEU A 89 8.71 2.76 19.30
CA LEU A 89 7.41 2.49 18.69
C LEU A 89 7.13 3.43 17.52
N SER A 90 7.38 4.72 17.74
CA SER A 90 7.13 5.75 16.74
C SER A 90 7.99 5.57 15.50
N LEU A 91 9.29 5.31 15.66
CA LEU A 91 10.18 5.03 14.53
C LEU A 91 9.73 3.80 13.74
N ALA A 92 9.44 2.68 14.42
CA ALA A 92 9.05 1.44 13.75
C ALA A 92 7.70 1.58 13.02
N LEU A 93 6.73 2.27 13.64
CA LEU A 93 5.44 2.55 13.01
C LEU A 93 5.60 3.46 11.80
N THR A 94 6.34 4.56 11.91
CA THR A 94 6.49 5.53 10.81
C THR A 94 7.29 4.95 9.65
N ARG A 95 8.44 4.31 9.90
CA ARG A 95 9.36 3.85 8.85
C ARG A 95 8.86 2.64 8.09
N GLU A 96 8.18 1.71 8.76
CA GLU A 96 7.88 0.40 8.20
C GLU A 96 6.40 0.02 8.33
N LEU A 97 5.88 -0.08 9.56
CA LEU A 97 4.59 -0.74 9.77
C LEU A 97 3.42 0.06 9.20
N ALA A 98 3.32 1.37 9.44
CA ALA A 98 2.21 2.17 8.94
C ALA A 98 2.07 2.13 7.41
N PRO A 99 3.10 2.46 6.60
CA PRO A 99 2.96 2.47 5.13
C PRO A 99 2.73 1.07 4.55
N VAL A 100 3.32 0.03 5.13
CA VAL A 100 3.13 -1.34 4.64
C VAL A 100 1.74 -1.87 5.01
N LEU A 101 1.28 -1.67 6.25
CA LEU A 101 -0.02 -2.17 6.70
C LEU A 101 -1.18 -1.51 5.96
N THR A 102 -1.12 -0.19 5.76
CA THR A 102 -2.14 0.51 4.97
C THR A 102 -2.13 0.02 3.52
N ALA A 103 -0.96 -0.15 2.92
CA ALA A 103 -0.84 -0.67 1.56
C ALA A 103 -1.39 -2.10 1.42
N VAL A 104 -1.13 -2.98 2.39
CA VAL A 104 -1.66 -4.36 2.40
C VAL A 104 -3.18 -4.37 2.47
N VAL A 105 -3.78 -3.57 3.36
CA VAL A 105 -5.24 -3.45 3.50
C VAL A 105 -5.87 -2.90 2.21
N VAL A 106 -5.29 -1.83 1.65
CA VAL A 106 -5.77 -1.21 0.41
C VAL A 106 -5.58 -2.14 -0.79
N ALA A 107 -4.48 -2.89 -0.87
CA ALA A 107 -4.27 -3.89 -1.92
C ALA A 107 -5.36 -4.97 -1.89
N GLY A 108 -5.70 -5.47 -0.69
CA GLY A 108 -6.74 -6.47 -0.52
C GLY A 108 -8.13 -5.97 -0.92
N ARG A 109 -8.52 -4.76 -0.51
CA ARG A 109 -9.86 -4.22 -0.79
C ARG A 109 -9.96 -3.52 -2.14
N VAL A 110 -9.15 -2.49 -2.35
CA VAL A 110 -9.21 -1.61 -3.53
C VAL A 110 -8.56 -2.28 -4.73
N GLY A 111 -7.41 -2.93 -4.54
CA GLY A 111 -6.74 -3.66 -5.63
C GLY A 111 -7.60 -4.78 -6.21
N SER A 112 -8.30 -5.54 -5.34
CA SER A 112 -9.26 -6.56 -5.79
C SER A 112 -10.49 -5.95 -6.47
N ALA A 113 -11.06 -4.86 -5.92
CA ALA A 113 -12.19 -4.16 -6.54
C ALA A 113 -11.84 -3.66 -7.95
N PHE A 114 -10.64 -3.09 -8.12
CA PHE A 114 -10.17 -2.60 -9.40
C PHE A 114 -10.05 -3.70 -10.45
N ALA A 115 -9.45 -4.83 -10.06
CA ALA A 115 -9.33 -5.99 -10.93
C ALA A 115 -10.72 -6.59 -11.26
N ALA A 116 -11.65 -6.60 -10.30
CA ALA A 116 -12.99 -7.14 -10.49
C ALA A 116 -13.79 -6.29 -11.49
N GLU A 117 -13.77 -4.97 -11.31
CA GLU A 117 -14.53 -4.02 -12.11
C GLU A 117 -14.03 -4.01 -13.56
N ILE A 118 -12.71 -3.84 -13.76
CA ILE A 118 -12.13 -3.85 -15.11
C ILE A 118 -12.24 -5.26 -15.73
N GLY A 119 -12.02 -6.32 -14.96
CA GLY A 119 -12.17 -7.68 -15.46
C GLY A 119 -13.60 -7.96 -15.94
N THR A 120 -14.60 -7.44 -15.23
CA THR A 120 -16.00 -7.53 -15.65
C THR A 120 -16.23 -6.74 -16.93
N MET A 121 -15.75 -5.50 -17.02
CA MET A 121 -15.82 -4.68 -18.24
C MET A 121 -15.12 -5.34 -19.43
N ARG A 122 -14.02 -6.07 -19.19
CA ARG A 122 -13.30 -6.81 -20.23
C ARG A 122 -14.13 -7.98 -20.75
N VAL A 123 -14.72 -8.76 -19.86
CA VAL A 123 -15.52 -9.94 -20.20
C VAL A 123 -16.85 -9.57 -20.86
N THR A 124 -17.41 -8.39 -20.55
CA THR A 124 -18.64 -7.86 -21.17
C THR A 124 -18.37 -7.01 -22.41
N GLU A 125 -17.15 -7.03 -22.96
CA GLU A 125 -16.74 -6.31 -24.18
C GLU A 125 -16.88 -4.77 -24.08
N GLN A 126 -17.09 -4.22 -22.89
CA GLN A 126 -17.19 -2.76 -22.69
C GLN A 126 -15.87 -2.05 -22.99
N ILE A 127 -14.74 -2.72 -22.79
CA ILE A 127 -13.42 -2.18 -23.14
C ILE A 127 -13.24 -2.11 -24.65
N ASP A 128 -13.77 -3.08 -25.41
CA ASP A 128 -13.72 -3.07 -26.87
C ASP A 128 -14.62 -1.96 -27.44
N ALA A 129 -15.75 -1.68 -26.78
CA ALA A 129 -16.59 -0.54 -27.10
C ALA A 129 -15.85 0.82 -26.96
N LEU A 130 -14.96 0.98 -25.96
CA LEU A 130 -14.16 2.20 -25.82
C LEU A 130 -13.22 2.42 -27.03
N TYR A 131 -12.60 1.35 -27.54
CA TYR A 131 -11.77 1.43 -28.74
C TYR A 131 -12.57 1.86 -29.97
N ILE A 132 -13.80 1.35 -30.14
CA ILE A 132 -14.70 1.76 -31.23
C ILE A 132 -15.07 3.25 -31.13
N LEU A 133 -15.27 3.74 -29.91
CA LEU A 133 -15.54 5.15 -29.60
C LEU A 133 -14.28 6.04 -29.64
N LYS A 134 -13.12 5.52 -30.09
CA LYS A 134 -11.83 6.23 -30.15
C LYS A 134 -11.40 6.81 -28.80
N THR A 135 -11.79 6.16 -27.70
CA THR A 135 -11.37 6.52 -26.35
C THR A 135 -10.34 5.50 -25.88
N ASP A 136 -9.19 5.98 -25.40
CA ASP A 136 -8.17 5.10 -24.85
C ASP A 136 -8.63 4.55 -23.47
N PRO A 137 -8.77 3.23 -23.29
CA PRO A 137 -9.17 2.65 -22.01
C PRO A 137 -8.16 2.91 -20.89
N ILE A 138 -6.88 3.12 -21.20
CA ILE A 138 -5.86 3.46 -20.20
C ILE A 138 -6.16 4.85 -19.62
N ASP A 139 -6.46 5.82 -20.48
CA ASP A 139 -6.78 7.20 -20.06
C ASP A 139 -8.08 7.29 -19.28
N TYR A 140 -9.05 6.46 -19.63
CA TYR A 140 -10.39 6.51 -19.06
C TYR A 140 -10.52 5.68 -17.76
N LEU A 141 -9.86 4.52 -17.69
CA LEU A 141 -10.01 3.58 -16.57
C LEU A 141 -8.79 3.59 -15.63
N VAL A 142 -7.57 3.55 -16.18
CA VAL A 142 -6.35 3.30 -15.39
C VAL A 142 -5.84 4.58 -14.73
N ILE A 143 -5.72 5.67 -15.49
CA ILE A 143 -5.16 6.94 -14.98
C ILE A 143 -5.93 7.47 -13.75
N PRO A 144 -7.28 7.55 -13.76
CA PRO A 144 -8.02 8.05 -12.59
C PRO A 144 -7.76 7.23 -11.32
N ARG A 145 -7.61 5.91 -11.47
CA ARG A 145 -7.35 4.99 -10.36
C ARG A 145 -5.94 5.11 -9.82
N VAL A 146 -4.95 5.29 -10.69
CA VAL A 146 -3.56 5.51 -10.29
C VAL A 146 -3.43 6.82 -9.53
N ILE A 147 -4.03 7.91 -10.04
CA ILE A 147 -4.04 9.20 -9.35
C ILE A 147 -4.75 9.07 -7.98
N ALA A 148 -5.94 8.46 -7.95
CA ALA A 148 -6.68 8.25 -6.72
C ALA A 148 -5.88 7.46 -5.67
N CYS A 149 -5.29 6.32 -6.04
CA CYS A 149 -4.46 5.54 -5.13
C CYS A 149 -3.21 6.29 -4.67
N SER A 150 -2.50 6.96 -5.58
CA SER A 150 -1.26 7.66 -5.26
C SER A 150 -1.46 8.81 -4.25
N LEU A 151 -2.63 9.46 -4.27
CA LEU A 151 -2.96 10.57 -3.36
C LEU A 151 -3.61 10.10 -2.06
N MET A 152 -4.51 9.12 -2.14
CA MET A 152 -5.28 8.69 -0.96
C MET A 152 -4.48 7.75 -0.05
N LEU A 153 -3.54 6.95 -0.57
CA LEU A 153 -2.77 6.02 0.26
C LEU A 153 -1.82 6.73 1.25
N PRO A 154 -1.10 7.81 0.87
CA PRO A 154 -0.36 8.62 1.84
C PRO A 154 -1.23 9.24 2.93
N LEU A 155 -2.40 9.76 2.56
CA LEU A 155 -3.34 10.33 3.53
C LEU A 155 -3.81 9.27 4.52
N LEU A 156 -4.22 8.10 4.04
CA LEU A 156 -4.60 6.97 4.90
C LEU A 156 -3.44 6.54 5.81
N THR A 157 -2.21 6.53 5.29
CA THR A 157 -1.01 6.14 6.06
C THR A 157 -0.76 7.06 7.24
N ILE A 158 -0.89 8.38 7.06
CA ILE A 158 -0.73 9.34 8.16
C ILE A 158 -1.80 9.13 9.22
N ILE A 159 -3.06 8.97 8.83
CA ILE A 159 -4.15 8.79 9.80
C ILE A 159 -3.99 7.46 10.54
N SER A 160 -3.60 6.39 9.83
CA SER A 160 -3.26 5.10 10.44
C SER A 160 -2.06 5.19 11.37
N LEU A 161 -1.02 5.96 11.04
CA LEU A 161 0.13 6.18 11.92
C LEU A 161 -0.31 6.82 13.24
N VAL A 162 -1.07 7.91 13.17
CA VAL A 162 -1.60 8.59 14.36
C VAL A 162 -2.46 7.63 15.19
N THR A 163 -3.32 6.86 14.54
CA THR A 163 -4.20 5.90 15.21
C THR A 163 -3.43 4.75 15.87
N GLY A 164 -2.39 4.24 15.21
CA GLY A 164 -1.50 3.22 15.78
C GLY A 164 -0.70 3.73 16.97
N LEU A 165 -0.21 4.98 16.90
CA LEU A 165 0.47 5.65 18.02
C LEU A 165 -0.46 5.85 19.21
N LEU A 166 -1.70 6.27 18.98
CA LEU A 166 -2.71 6.41 20.05
C LEU A 166 -3.04 5.07 20.70
N GLY A 167 -3.17 4.00 19.91
CA GLY A 167 -3.34 2.65 20.43
C GLY A 167 -2.15 2.20 21.28
N GLY A 168 -0.94 2.49 20.84
CA GLY A 168 0.27 2.19 21.62
C GLY A 168 0.36 2.99 22.91
N LEU A 169 0.06 4.28 22.85
CA LEU A 169 0.00 5.17 24.02
C LEU A 169 -0.98 4.66 25.07
N PHE A 170 -2.18 4.23 24.65
CA PHE A 170 -3.19 3.67 25.55
C PHE A 170 -2.70 2.43 26.30
N ILE A 171 -2.01 1.52 25.59
CA ILE A 171 -1.46 0.29 26.17
C ILE A 171 -0.26 0.58 27.07
N SER A 172 0.61 1.49 26.66
CA SER A 172 1.82 1.89 27.40
C SER A 172 1.46 2.44 28.79
N ASP A 173 0.41 3.25 28.87
CA ASP A 173 -0.11 3.78 30.14
C ASP A 173 -0.83 2.69 30.94
N SER A 174 -1.81 2.03 30.33
CA SER A 174 -2.71 1.10 31.05
C SER A 174 -2.03 -0.15 31.61
N LEU A 175 -1.06 -0.73 30.88
CA LEU A 175 -0.40 -1.98 31.28
C LEU A 175 0.97 -1.78 31.93
N TYR A 176 1.69 -0.74 31.56
CA TYR A 176 3.10 -0.55 31.94
C TYR A 176 3.34 0.70 32.78
N GLY A 177 2.33 1.53 33.03
CA GLY A 177 2.44 2.73 33.86
C GLY A 177 3.36 3.81 33.29
N ILE A 178 3.63 3.78 31.99
CA ILE A 178 4.44 4.79 31.30
C ILE A 178 3.54 6.00 31.04
N SER A 179 3.87 7.15 31.64
CA SER A 179 3.07 8.36 31.49
C SER A 179 2.98 8.83 30.04
N TYR A 180 1.83 9.40 29.68
CA TYR A 180 1.59 9.96 28.35
C TYR A 180 2.65 11.00 27.94
N SER A 181 3.09 11.84 28.87
CA SER A 181 4.11 12.85 28.61
C SER A 181 5.46 12.23 28.28
N LEU A 182 5.88 11.19 29.01
CA LEU A 182 7.14 10.48 28.75
C LEU A 182 7.10 9.80 27.38
N PHE A 183 5.98 9.17 27.03
CA PHE A 183 5.80 8.53 25.73
C PHE A 183 5.87 9.54 24.58
N LEU A 184 5.14 10.66 24.67
CA LEU A 184 5.14 11.69 23.63
C LEU A 184 6.50 12.36 23.49
N GLN A 185 7.16 12.66 24.60
CA GLN A 185 8.50 13.27 24.57
C GLN A 185 9.52 12.32 23.94
N SER A 186 9.45 11.03 24.27
CA SER A 186 10.27 9.98 23.65
C SER A 186 10.02 9.87 22.15
N ALA A 187 8.75 9.89 21.73
CA ALA A 187 8.34 9.89 20.33
C ALA A 187 8.90 11.11 19.57
N GLN A 188 8.77 12.31 20.13
CA GLN A 188 9.27 13.55 19.54
C GLN A 188 10.80 13.60 19.43
N ASN A 189 11.51 13.03 20.41
CA ASN A 189 12.97 13.01 20.39
C ASN A 189 13.54 12.05 19.33
N PHE A 190 12.82 10.98 18.99
CA PHE A 190 13.29 9.95 18.07
C PHE A 190 12.78 10.15 16.63
N LEU A 191 11.60 10.74 16.45
CA LEU A 191 11.03 10.98 15.13
C LEU A 191 11.69 12.17 14.45
N GLU A 192 12.28 11.93 13.29
CA GLU A 192 12.76 13.00 12.42
C GLU A 192 11.71 13.36 11.36
N THR A 193 11.76 14.59 10.85
CA THR A 193 10.90 15.00 9.73
C THR A 193 11.12 14.13 8.49
N TRP A 194 12.34 13.62 8.30
CA TRP A 194 12.66 12.69 7.23
C TRP A 194 11.89 11.37 7.34
N ASP A 195 11.61 10.88 8.54
CA ASP A 195 10.86 9.64 8.75
C ASP A 195 9.43 9.78 8.23
N LEU A 196 8.77 10.91 8.51
CA LEU A 196 7.43 11.20 8.02
C LEU A 196 7.39 11.33 6.49
N ILE A 197 8.33 12.09 5.92
CA ILE A 197 8.43 12.27 4.46
C ILE A 197 8.68 10.91 3.79
N SER A 198 9.56 10.09 4.36
CA SER A 198 9.89 8.77 3.82
C SER A 198 8.69 7.84 3.81
N SER A 199 7.88 7.85 4.87
CA SER A 199 6.64 7.09 4.98
C SER A 199 5.63 7.50 3.91
N MET A 200 5.47 8.80 3.68
CA MET A 200 4.61 9.33 2.63
C MET A 200 5.08 8.92 1.24
N LEU A 201 6.38 9.03 0.95
CA LEU A 201 6.93 8.62 -0.35
C LEU A 201 6.75 7.12 -0.62
N LYS A 202 7.01 6.27 0.38
CA LYS A 202 6.76 4.82 0.29
C LYS A 202 5.29 4.53 -0.03
N SER A 203 4.38 5.13 0.73
CA SER A 203 2.93 4.94 0.55
C SER A 203 2.43 5.42 -0.83
N LEU A 204 3.02 6.50 -1.38
CA LEU A 204 2.72 6.95 -2.74
C LEU A 204 3.09 5.88 -3.77
N ILE A 205 4.30 5.34 -3.66
CA ILE A 205 4.79 4.28 -4.55
C ILE A 205 3.92 3.03 -4.43
N PHE A 206 3.55 2.63 -3.21
CA PHE A 206 2.64 1.50 -2.99
C PHE A 206 1.26 1.74 -3.61
N GLY A 207 0.72 2.95 -3.52
CA GLY A 207 -0.54 3.31 -4.17
C GLY A 207 -0.49 3.14 -5.69
N VAL A 208 0.60 3.60 -6.31
CA VAL A 208 0.83 3.44 -7.75
C VAL A 208 0.92 1.95 -8.12
N LEU A 209 1.68 1.15 -7.36
CA LEU A 209 1.80 -0.29 -7.59
C LEU A 209 0.45 -1.00 -7.52
N ILE A 210 -0.34 -0.75 -6.47
CA ILE A 210 -1.66 -1.37 -6.28
C ILE A 210 -2.59 -1.06 -7.45
N ALA A 211 -2.64 0.21 -7.88
CA ALA A 211 -3.51 0.62 -8.97
C ALA A 211 -3.09 0.01 -10.31
N ILE A 212 -1.79 0.02 -10.65
CA ILE A 212 -1.27 -0.54 -11.90
C ILE A 212 -1.50 -2.05 -11.94
N ILE A 213 -1.16 -2.76 -10.86
CA ILE A 213 -1.30 -4.21 -10.79
C ILE A 213 -2.78 -4.59 -10.86
N GLY A 214 -3.65 -3.95 -10.06
CA GLY A 214 -5.09 -4.19 -10.09
C GLY A 214 -5.69 -3.97 -11.48
N CYS A 215 -5.33 -2.87 -12.14
CA CYS A 215 -5.83 -2.58 -13.48
C CYS A 215 -5.27 -3.53 -14.54
N SER A 216 -3.97 -3.86 -14.48
CA SER A 216 -3.33 -4.77 -15.43
C SER A 216 -3.95 -6.17 -15.41
N TRP A 217 -4.20 -6.71 -14.22
CA TRP A 217 -4.88 -8.00 -14.07
C TRP A 217 -6.34 -7.94 -14.52
N GLY A 218 -7.04 -6.82 -14.29
CA GLY A 218 -8.37 -6.59 -14.84
C GLY A 218 -8.38 -6.59 -16.38
N LEU A 219 -7.51 -5.80 -17.01
CA LEU A 219 -7.44 -5.65 -18.47
C LEU A 219 -7.10 -6.96 -19.20
N THR A 220 -6.32 -7.83 -18.54
CA THR A 220 -5.89 -9.14 -19.07
C THR A 220 -6.79 -10.30 -18.63
N THR A 221 -7.96 -10.01 -18.04
CA THR A 221 -8.91 -11.03 -17.61
C THR A 221 -9.56 -11.72 -18.81
N THR A 222 -9.65 -13.06 -18.74
CA THR A 222 -10.27 -13.93 -19.74
C THR A 222 -11.05 -15.05 -19.07
N GLY A 223 -12.06 -15.61 -19.73
CA GLY A 223 -12.75 -16.80 -19.23
C GLY A 223 -13.96 -16.52 -18.31
N GLY A 224 -14.70 -15.44 -18.58
CA GLY A 224 -15.97 -15.18 -17.92
C GLY A 224 -15.83 -14.78 -16.43
N ALA A 225 -16.92 -14.95 -15.68
CA ALA A 225 -16.97 -14.64 -14.24
C ALA A 225 -15.91 -15.40 -13.41
N LYS A 226 -15.59 -16.65 -13.79
CA LYS A 226 -14.52 -17.43 -13.14
C LYS A 226 -13.15 -16.79 -13.33
N GLY A 227 -12.88 -16.28 -14.55
CA GLY A 227 -11.67 -15.55 -14.87
C GLY A 227 -11.51 -14.26 -14.06
N VAL A 228 -12.62 -13.55 -13.83
CA VAL A 228 -12.64 -12.34 -12.98
C VAL A 228 -12.19 -12.68 -11.55
N GLY A 229 -12.77 -13.72 -10.93
CA GLY A 229 -12.39 -14.17 -9.58
C GLY A 229 -10.94 -14.65 -9.45
N GLN A 230 -10.39 -15.28 -10.50
CA GLN A 230 -8.97 -15.66 -10.52
C GLN A 230 -8.05 -14.45 -10.65
N SER A 231 -8.43 -13.49 -11.50
CA SER A 231 -7.64 -12.30 -11.74
C SER A 231 -7.63 -11.37 -10.52
N THR A 232 -8.75 -11.24 -9.81
CA THR A 232 -8.82 -10.49 -8.54
C THR A 232 -7.92 -11.07 -7.47
N THR A 233 -7.99 -12.39 -7.24
CA THR A 233 -7.12 -13.07 -6.27
C THR A 233 -5.65 -12.89 -6.63
N THR A 234 -5.31 -13.08 -7.91
CA THR A 234 -3.91 -12.97 -8.35
C THR A 234 -3.41 -11.53 -8.32
N ALA A 235 -4.28 -10.54 -8.57
CA ALA A 235 -3.98 -9.12 -8.43
C ALA A 235 -3.60 -8.74 -6.99
N VAL A 236 -4.32 -9.29 -5.99
CA VAL A 236 -3.99 -9.06 -4.58
C VAL A 236 -2.63 -9.67 -4.25
N VAL A 237 -2.41 -10.96 -4.58
CA VAL A 237 -1.15 -11.64 -4.29
C VAL A 237 0.04 -10.95 -4.95
N THR A 238 -0.09 -10.58 -6.22
CA THR A 238 0.96 -9.84 -6.95
C THR A 238 1.22 -8.46 -6.35
N SER A 239 0.18 -7.73 -5.94
CA SER A 239 0.32 -6.44 -5.27
C SER A 239 1.05 -6.58 -3.94
N LEU A 240 0.70 -7.57 -3.12
CA LEU A 240 1.36 -7.83 -1.83
C LEU A 240 2.84 -8.15 -2.01
N LEU A 241 3.19 -9.03 -2.95
CA LEU A 241 4.58 -9.34 -3.27
C LEU A 241 5.34 -8.10 -3.75
N ALA A 242 4.74 -7.32 -4.65
CA ALA A 242 5.33 -6.09 -5.15
C ALA A 242 5.54 -5.05 -4.04
N ILE A 243 4.59 -4.88 -3.12
CA ILE A 243 4.70 -3.98 -1.96
C ILE A 243 5.86 -4.41 -1.07
N PHE A 244 5.99 -5.69 -0.71
CA PHE A 244 7.08 -6.15 0.15
C PHE A 244 8.46 -6.00 -0.51
N VAL A 245 8.57 -6.36 -1.78
CA VAL A 245 9.83 -6.18 -2.54
C VAL A 245 10.18 -4.71 -2.66
N ALA A 246 9.22 -3.86 -3.04
CA ALA A 246 9.43 -2.42 -3.12
C ALA A 246 9.78 -1.82 -1.75
N ASN A 247 9.13 -2.27 -0.67
CA ASN A 247 9.46 -1.81 0.68
C ASN A 247 10.91 -2.11 1.03
N PHE A 248 11.40 -3.33 0.76
CA PHE A 248 12.81 -3.67 1.01
C PHE A 248 13.76 -2.71 0.28
N PHE A 249 13.57 -2.50 -1.02
CA PHE A 249 14.45 -1.61 -1.80
C PHE A 249 14.35 -0.15 -1.36
N LEU A 250 13.16 0.33 -1.04
CA LEU A 250 12.94 1.70 -0.57
C LEU A 250 13.55 1.91 0.82
N SER A 251 13.34 0.97 1.75
CA SER A 251 13.97 1.02 3.08
C SER A 251 15.48 1.03 2.95
N TRP A 252 16.03 0.12 2.13
CA TRP A 252 17.45 0.07 1.87
C TRP A 252 17.96 1.40 1.32
N LEU A 253 17.31 1.97 0.29
CA LEU A 253 17.74 3.23 -0.33
C LEU A 253 17.64 4.44 0.63
N MET A 254 16.56 4.54 1.39
CA MET A 254 16.24 5.73 2.19
C MET A 254 16.96 5.77 3.54
N PHE A 255 17.30 4.61 4.10
CA PHE A 255 17.93 4.49 5.42
C PHE A 255 19.38 3.98 5.36
N GLN A 256 20.00 3.96 4.18
CA GLN A 256 21.42 3.62 4.00
C GLN A 256 22.39 4.66 4.61
N GLY A 257 21.91 5.84 5.02
CA GLY A 257 22.75 7.02 5.30
C GLY A 257 22.92 7.46 6.76
N THR A 258 22.22 6.87 7.75
CA THR A 258 22.37 7.27 9.17
C THR A 258 23.61 6.65 9.85
N GLY A 259 24.53 6.09 9.06
CA GLY A 259 25.82 5.57 9.50
C GLY A 259 26.99 6.55 9.38
N ASN A 260 26.75 7.86 9.24
CA ASN A 260 27.79 8.84 9.51
C ASN A 260 27.98 8.93 11.04
N VAL A 261 28.64 7.92 11.59
CA VAL A 261 29.43 8.10 12.80
C VAL A 261 30.46 9.16 12.42
N GLU A 262 30.17 10.42 12.75
CA GLU A 262 31.21 11.43 12.85
C GLU A 262 32.20 10.90 13.90
N LEU A 263 33.26 10.26 13.40
CA LEU A 263 34.48 10.02 14.16
C LEU A 263 35.13 11.38 14.37
N GLY A 264 34.63 12.10 15.38
CA GLY A 264 35.29 13.25 16.02
C GLY A 264 35.96 12.80 17.31
#